data_AF-A0A4V2J439-F1
#
_entry.id   AF-A0A4V2J439-F1
#
_cell.length_a   1.000
_cell.length_b   1.000
_cell.length_c   1.000
_cell.angle_alpha   90.00
_cell.angle_beta   90.00
_cell.angle_gamma   90.00
#
_symmetry.space_group_name_H-M   'P 1'
#
loop_
_entity.id
_entity.type
_entity.pdbx_description
1 polymer ?
#
loop_
_entity_poly.entity_id
_entity_poly.type
_entity_poly.pdbx_seq_one_letter_code
_entity_poly.pdbx_strand_id
1 'polypeptide(L)'
;MINNVAVKCLTLTEVSAVTEPLIESEALEKTNRINLLFDFYEALLTEKQQMFLKAYFHDDYTLGEIAAEFQISRQAVFEHIKRAEQSLMDYEHKLQLLEKHERRLAASREIGKLLEDAGPALSRQVNSLLDRMLD
;
A
#
# COMPACT_ATOMS: atom_id res chain seq x y z
N MET A 1 -26.19 45.03 -42.34
CA MET A 1 -26.99 43.91 -42.88
C MET A 1 -26.96 42.79 -41.85
N ILE A 2 -28.14 42.45 -41.28
CA ILE A 2 -28.64 41.12 -40.83
C ILE A 2 -27.80 40.38 -39.75
N ASN A 3 -28.28 39.82 -38.63
CA ASN A 3 -29.52 39.71 -37.83
C ASN A 3 -29.03 39.15 -36.47
N ASN A 4 -29.30 39.72 -35.31
CA ASN A 4 -30.50 39.61 -34.46
C ASN A 4 -30.99 38.19 -34.07
N VAL A 5 -31.01 37.98 -32.74
CA VAL A 5 -31.79 37.05 -31.90
C VAL A 5 -31.46 35.55 -31.90
N ALA A 6 -30.80 35.10 -30.82
CA ALA A 6 -31.30 34.00 -29.99
C ALA A 6 -30.61 34.04 -28.60
N VAL A 7 -31.30 34.63 -27.63
CA VAL A 7 -31.09 34.34 -26.22
C VAL A 7 -31.44 32.86 -26.00
N LYS A 8 -30.50 32.04 -25.56
CA LYS A 8 -30.82 30.81 -24.83
C LYS A 8 -29.67 30.30 -23.95
N CYS A 9 -29.89 30.45 -22.65
CA CYS A 9 -29.57 29.51 -21.57
C CYS A 9 -28.11 29.14 -21.26
N LEU A 10 -27.66 29.69 -20.12
CA LEU A 10 -27.11 28.94 -18.98
C LEU A 10 -27.30 27.41 -19.03
N THR A 11 -26.19 26.67 -19.04
CA THR A 11 -25.82 25.57 -18.11
C THR A 11 -24.28 25.46 -18.18
N LEU A 12 -23.48 25.77 -17.14
CA LEU A 12 -23.05 24.83 -16.08
C LEU A 12 -22.78 23.43 -16.69
N THR A 13 -21.58 22.86 -16.69
CA THR A 13 -20.81 22.43 -15.51
C THR A 13 -19.42 21.93 -15.97
N GLU A 14 -18.38 22.33 -15.24
CA GLU A 14 -17.09 21.65 -14.99
C GLU A 14 -16.39 20.86 -16.13
N VAL A 15 -15.29 21.41 -16.63
CA VAL A 15 -14.13 20.59 -17.00
C VAL A 15 -13.03 20.89 -16.00
N SER A 16 -13.01 20.07 -14.96
CA SER A 16 -11.87 19.89 -14.06
C SER A 16 -10.61 19.62 -14.89
N ALA A 17 -9.70 20.58 -14.88
CA ALA A 17 -8.29 20.34 -15.16
C ALA A 17 -7.51 20.61 -13.86
N VAL A 18 -7.90 19.90 -12.79
CA VAL A 18 -7.00 19.70 -11.65
C VAL A 18 -5.91 18.75 -12.15
N THR A 19 -4.82 19.32 -12.62
CA THR A 19 -3.57 18.58 -12.85
C THR A 19 -2.83 18.60 -11.52
N GLU A 20 -3.31 17.80 -10.56
CA GLU A 20 -2.53 17.47 -9.35
C GLU A 20 -1.37 16.55 -9.79
N PRO A 21 -0.13 16.81 -9.33
CA PRO A 21 1.04 16.18 -9.91
C PRO A 21 1.16 14.71 -9.48
N LEU A 22 1.48 13.85 -10.45
CA LEU A 22 1.76 12.40 -10.37
C LEU A 22 2.80 11.96 -9.30
N ILE A 23 3.42 12.90 -8.57
CA ILE A 23 4.51 12.68 -7.62
C ILE A 23 3.99 12.21 -6.25
N GLU A 24 2.78 12.61 -5.86
CA GLU A 24 2.22 12.26 -4.55
C GLU A 24 1.78 10.78 -4.49
N SER A 25 1.32 10.23 -5.63
CA SER A 25 0.96 8.80 -5.77
C SER A 25 2.16 7.89 -5.56
N GLU A 26 3.32 8.22 -6.16
CA GLU A 26 4.50 7.36 -6.12
C GLU A 26 5.12 7.28 -4.71
N ALA A 27 5.14 8.39 -3.98
CA ALA A 27 5.63 8.43 -2.60
C ALA A 27 4.70 7.67 -1.63
N LEU A 28 3.39 7.77 -1.84
CA LEU A 28 2.38 7.05 -1.06
C LEU A 28 2.41 5.54 -1.37
N GLU A 29 2.54 5.17 -2.64
CA GLU A 29 2.68 3.78 -3.09
C GLU A 29 3.94 3.12 -2.50
N LYS A 30 5.05 3.85 -2.50
CA LYS A 30 6.29 3.37 -1.88
C LYS A 30 6.12 3.17 -0.36
N THR A 31 5.48 4.11 0.32
CA THR A 31 5.20 4.02 1.76
C THR A 31 4.33 2.81 2.09
N ASN A 32 3.25 2.62 1.33
CA ASN A 32 2.36 1.46 1.49
C ASN A 32 3.10 0.14 1.21
N ARG A 33 3.99 0.10 0.21
CA ARG A 33 4.79 -1.08 -0.08
C ARG A 33 5.73 -1.44 1.06
N ILE A 34 6.41 -0.46 1.65
CA ILE A 34 7.29 -0.68 2.80
C ILE A 34 6.50 -1.18 4.00
N ASN A 35 5.31 -0.65 4.27
CA ASN A 35 4.44 -1.14 5.35
C ASN A 35 4.07 -2.61 5.17
N LEU A 36 3.63 -3.01 3.97
CA LEU A 36 3.35 -4.41 3.68
C LEU A 36 4.60 -5.28 3.84
N LEU A 37 5.75 -4.82 3.34
CA LEU A 37 7.00 -5.56 3.52
C LEU A 37 7.39 -5.70 4.99
N PHE A 38 7.12 -4.68 5.80
CA PHE A 38 7.35 -4.73 7.24
C PHE A 38 6.50 -5.82 7.88
N ASP A 39 5.21 -5.91 7.57
CA ASP A 39 4.33 -6.98 8.10
C ASP A 39 4.86 -8.39 7.79
N PHE A 40 5.46 -8.59 6.62
CA PHE A 40 6.02 -9.90 6.22
C PHE A 40 7.41 -10.18 6.80
N TYR A 41 8.22 -9.15 7.05
CA TYR A 41 9.65 -9.31 7.31
C TYR A 41 10.14 -8.66 8.61
N GLU A 42 9.26 -8.09 9.43
CA GLU A 42 9.59 -7.46 10.71
C GLU A 42 10.52 -8.35 11.54
N ALA A 43 10.16 -9.63 11.69
CA ALA A 43 10.90 -10.59 12.51
C ALA A 43 12.34 -10.87 12.02
N LEU A 44 12.68 -10.51 10.77
CA LEU A 44 14.02 -10.65 10.19
C LEU A 44 14.87 -9.39 10.36
N LEU A 45 14.27 -8.28 10.79
CA LEU A 45 14.99 -7.06 11.11
C LEU A 45 15.61 -7.14 12.50
N THR A 46 16.67 -6.37 12.73
CA THR A 46 17.21 -6.19 14.08
C THR A 46 16.22 -5.43 14.96
N GLU A 47 16.25 -5.67 16.27
CA GLU A 47 15.37 -4.98 17.24
C GLU A 47 15.41 -3.45 17.07
N LYS A 48 16.60 -2.88 16.85
CA LYS A 48 16.77 -1.44 16.64
C LYS A 48 16.09 -0.94 15.36
N GLN A 49 16.14 -1.73 14.27
CA GLN A 49 15.45 -1.39 13.03
C GLN A 49 13.94 -1.49 13.20
N GLN A 50 13.44 -2.55 13.84
CA GLN A 50 12.02 -2.73 14.13
C GLN A 50 11.49 -1.56 14.97
N MET A 51 12.22 -1.18 16.01
CA MET A 51 11.82 -0.09 16.91
C MET A 51 11.66 1.24 16.16
N PHE A 52 12.60 1.61 15.28
CA PHE A 52 12.49 2.84 14.51
C PHE A 52 11.37 2.80 13.46
N LEU A 53 11.18 1.65 12.80
CA LEU A 53 10.08 1.50 11.85
C LEU A 53 8.73 1.51 12.54
N LYS A 54 8.59 0.88 13.71
CA LYS A 54 7.34 0.90 14.50
C LYS A 54 6.97 2.29 14.95
N ALA A 55 7.92 3.00 15.55
CA ALA A 55 7.68 4.37 15.97
C ALA A 55 7.20 5.25 14.80
N TYR A 56 7.80 5.07 13.61
CA TYR A 56 7.48 5.86 12.44
C TYR A 56 6.19 5.45 11.72
N PHE A 57 5.95 4.15 11.51
CA PHE A 57 4.85 3.64 10.67
C PHE A 57 3.62 3.17 11.43
N HIS A 58 3.74 2.83 12.72
CA HIS A 58 2.63 2.34 13.55
C HIS A 58 2.22 3.35 14.63
N ASP A 59 3.18 4.04 15.24
CA ASP A 59 2.90 4.99 16.33
C ASP A 59 2.75 6.44 15.84
N ASP A 60 2.88 6.68 14.52
CA ASP A 60 2.82 7.99 13.87
C ASP A 60 3.83 9.03 14.41
N TYR A 61 4.97 8.59 14.96
CA TYR A 61 5.99 9.51 15.45
C TYR A 61 6.70 10.18 14.28
N THR A 62 6.90 11.49 14.41
CA THR A 62 7.74 12.24 13.51
C THR A 62 9.22 11.89 13.73
N LEU A 63 10.04 12.08 12.70
CA LEU A 63 11.51 11.92 12.81
C LEU A 63 12.13 12.77 13.92
N GLY A 64 11.49 13.90 14.27
CA GLY A 64 11.93 14.78 15.35
C GLY A 64 11.63 14.20 16.73
N GLU A 65 10.46 13.62 16.92
CA GLU A 65 10.06 12.95 18.17
C GLU A 65 10.95 11.73 18.44
N ILE A 66 11.18 10.91 17.41
CA ILE A 66 12.12 9.78 17.49
C ILE A 66 13.54 10.29 17.83
N ALA A 67 14.00 11.35 17.18
CA ALA A 67 15.32 11.91 17.44
C ALA A 67 15.48 12.39 18.90
N ALA A 68 14.45 13.03 19.45
CA ALA A 68 14.43 13.48 20.83
C ALA A 68 14.43 12.32 21.82
N GLU A 69 13.56 11.32 21.61
CA GLU A 69 13.44 10.14 22.48
C GLU A 69 14.75 9.35 22.55
N PHE A 70 15.40 9.14 21.41
CA PHE A 70 16.64 8.37 21.32
C PHE A 70 17.91 9.21 21.48
N GLN A 71 17.78 10.53 21.72
CA GLN A 71 18.89 11.49 21.84
C GLN A 71 19.90 11.41 20.67
N ILE A 72 19.39 11.26 19.46
CA ILE A 72 20.18 11.22 18.22
C ILE A 72 19.75 12.34 17.27
N SER A 73 20.52 12.59 16.21
CA SER A 73 20.11 13.58 15.21
C SER A 73 18.94 13.07 14.36
N ARG A 74 18.09 13.99 13.90
CA ARG A 74 17.03 13.69 12.92
C ARG A 74 17.58 13.00 11.66
N GLN A 75 18.78 13.38 11.24
CA GLN A 75 19.46 12.73 10.12
C GLN A 75 19.80 11.27 10.44
N ALA A 76 20.28 10.98 11.65
CA ALA A 76 20.60 9.61 12.06
C ALA A 76 19.34 8.72 12.08
N VAL A 77 18.19 9.25 12.53
CA VAL A 77 16.90 8.55 12.46
C VAL A 77 16.54 8.22 11.01
N PHE A 78 16.61 9.21 10.12
CA PHE A 78 16.34 9.01 8.69
C PHE A 78 17.22 7.91 8.07
N GLU A 79 18.52 7.93 8.35
CA GLU A 79 19.46 6.91 7.88
C GLU A 79 19.19 5.51 8.48
N HIS A 80 18.66 5.44 9.71
CA HIS A 80 18.25 4.17 10.30
C HIS A 80 17.01 3.59 9.62
N ILE A 81 15.97 4.41 9.40
CA ILE A 81 14.75 4.00 8.69
C ILE A 81 15.09 3.56 7.27
N LYS A 82 15.86 4.36 6.52
CA LYS A 82 16.24 4.06 5.14
C LYS A 82 17.04 2.76 5.00
N ARG A 83 17.92 2.45 5.97
CA ARG A 83 18.63 1.16 6.00
C ARG A 83 17.70 -0.02 6.30
N ALA A 84 16.70 0.18 7.15
CA ALA A 84 15.70 -0.84 7.43
C ALA A 84 14.82 -1.10 6.19
N GLU A 85 14.37 -0.05 5.50
CA GLU A 85 13.68 -0.15 4.20
C GLU A 85 14.49 -0.94 3.18
N GLN A 86 15.79 -0.65 3.05
CA GLN A 86 16.66 -1.40 2.14
C GLN A 86 16.74 -2.88 2.52
N SER A 87 16.81 -3.20 3.80
CA SER A 87 16.83 -4.58 4.28
C SER A 87 15.54 -5.31 3.93
N LEU A 88 14.38 -4.67 4.10
CA LEU A 88 13.07 -5.20 3.70
C LEU A 88 12.99 -5.48 2.20
N MET A 89 13.45 -4.56 1.37
CA MET A 89 13.49 -4.75 -0.09
C MET A 89 14.43 -5.90 -0.49
N ASP A 90 15.60 -6.01 0.15
CA ASP A 90 16.55 -7.09 -0.11
C ASP A 90 15.98 -8.46 0.30
N TYR A 91 15.21 -8.51 1.39
CA TYR A 91 14.49 -9.72 1.80
C TYR A 91 13.40 -10.09 0.79
N GLU A 92 12.62 -9.12 0.31
CA GLU A 92 11.63 -9.38 -0.73
C GLU A 92 12.26 -9.91 -2.01
N HIS A 93 13.37 -9.31 -2.45
CA HIS A 93 14.08 -9.78 -3.64
C HIS A 93 14.54 -11.24 -3.51
N LYS A 94 14.88 -11.69 -2.29
CA LYS A 94 15.36 -13.07 -2.04
C LYS A 94 14.24 -14.07 -1.76
N LEU A 95 13.22 -13.66 -1.02
CA LEU A 95 12.19 -14.56 -0.47
C LEU A 95 10.88 -14.50 -1.25
N GLN A 96 10.56 -13.32 -1.80
CA GLN A 96 9.36 -13.03 -2.59
C GLN A 96 8.06 -13.42 -1.87
N LEU A 97 7.99 -13.26 -0.54
CA LEU A 97 6.82 -13.68 0.24
C LEU A 97 5.59 -12.86 -0.12
N LEU A 98 5.75 -11.54 -0.24
CA LEU A 98 4.66 -10.64 -0.59
C LEU A 98 4.18 -10.90 -2.01
N GLU A 99 5.08 -11.00 -2.98
CA GLU A 99 4.73 -11.36 -4.37
C GLU A 99 4.03 -12.73 -4.45
N LYS A 100 4.52 -13.75 -3.73
CA LYS A 100 3.86 -15.06 -3.69
C LYS A 100 2.49 -14.97 -3.03
N HIS A 101 2.32 -14.15 -2.00
CA HIS A 101 1.05 -13.94 -1.32
C HIS A 101 0.04 -13.27 -2.27
N GLU A 102 0.43 -12.21 -2.97
CA GLU A 102 -0.39 -11.54 -3.98
C GLU A 102 -0.81 -12.51 -5.11
N ARG A 103 0.12 -13.37 -5.56
CA ARG A 103 -0.19 -14.42 -6.54
C ARG A 103 -1.21 -15.43 -6.04
N ARG A 104 -1.10 -15.88 -4.77
CA ARG A 104 -2.09 -16.78 -4.17
C ARG A 104 -3.46 -16.12 -4.08
N LEU A 105 -3.53 -14.86 -3.64
CA LEU A 105 -4.80 -14.11 -3.60
C LEU A 105 -5.41 -13.90 -4.99
N ALA A 106 -4.60 -13.65 -6.01
CA ALA A 106 -5.09 -13.54 -7.39
C ALA A 106 -5.69 -14.87 -7.88
N ALA A 107 -5.00 -15.99 -7.66
CA ALA A 107 -5.49 -17.32 -8.01
C ALA A 107 -6.77 -17.67 -7.24
N SER A 108 -6.84 -17.40 -5.94
CA SER A 108 -8.06 -17.63 -5.14
C SER A 108 -9.25 -16.80 -5.65
N ARG A 109 -9.03 -15.55 -6.04
CA ARG A 109 -10.08 -14.71 -6.66
C ARG A 109 -10.56 -15.27 -7.99
N GLU A 110 -9.65 -15.76 -8.83
CA GLU A 110 -10.00 -16.39 -10.11
C GLU A 110 -10.82 -17.66 -9.91
N ILE A 111 -10.40 -18.51 -8.96
CA ILE A 111 -11.15 -19.71 -8.55
C ILE A 111 -12.55 -19.31 -8.07
N GLY A 112 -12.65 -18.29 -7.22
CA GLY A 112 -13.93 -17.76 -6.73
C GLY A 112 -14.87 -17.37 -7.87
N LYS A 113 -14.37 -16.64 -8.88
CA LYS A 113 -15.15 -16.24 -10.07
C LYS A 113 -15.63 -17.45 -10.89
N LEU A 114 -14.75 -18.42 -11.15
CA LEU A 114 -15.13 -19.62 -11.90
C LEU A 114 -16.19 -20.47 -11.18
N LEU A 115 -16.28 -20.34 -9.86
CA LEU A 115 -17.26 -21.04 -9.02
C LEU A 115 -18.58 -20.30 -8.85
N GLU A 116 -18.73 -19.06 -9.34
CA GLU A 116 -20.01 -18.34 -9.30
C GLU A 116 -21.10 -19.09 -10.09
N ASP A 117 -20.71 -19.78 -11.17
CA ASP A 117 -21.61 -20.56 -12.02
C ASP A 117 -21.81 -22.02 -11.56
N ALA A 118 -21.01 -22.49 -10.58
CA ALA A 118 -20.94 -23.90 -10.18
C ALA A 118 -21.92 -24.31 -9.06
N GLY A 119 -22.74 -23.37 -8.59
CA GLY A 119 -23.78 -23.59 -7.57
C GLY A 119 -23.31 -23.34 -6.12
N PRO A 120 -24.19 -22.77 -5.27
CA PRO A 120 -23.79 -22.12 -4.01
C PRO A 120 -23.30 -23.06 -2.90
N ALA A 121 -23.49 -24.37 -3.03
CA ALA A 121 -22.97 -25.35 -2.06
C ALA A 121 -21.47 -25.64 -2.29
N LEU A 122 -21.06 -25.79 -3.55
CA LEU A 122 -19.67 -26.06 -3.92
C LEU A 122 -18.81 -24.82 -3.71
N SER A 123 -19.29 -23.63 -4.11
CA SER A 123 -18.54 -22.38 -3.92
C SER A 123 -18.26 -22.11 -2.44
N ARG A 124 -19.22 -22.40 -1.54
CA ARG A 124 -19.01 -22.29 -0.08
C ARG A 124 -17.93 -23.26 0.43
N GLN A 125 -17.95 -24.51 -0.03
CA GLN A 125 -16.93 -25.49 0.37
C GLN A 125 -15.55 -25.07 -0.10
N VAL A 126 -15.40 -24.69 -1.37
CA VAL A 126 -14.09 -24.28 -1.89
C VAL A 126 -13.60 -22.99 -1.21
N ASN A 127 -14.46 -21.99 -1.01
CA ASN A 127 -14.06 -20.75 -0.32
C ASN A 127 -13.55 -21.05 1.10
N SER A 128 -14.23 -21.92 1.85
CA SER A 128 -13.74 -22.32 3.18
C SER A 128 -12.40 -23.06 3.17
N LEU A 129 -12.06 -23.76 2.07
CA LEU A 129 -10.73 -24.37 1.91
C LEU A 129 -9.68 -23.34 1.52
N LEU A 130 -10.04 -22.35 0.69
CA LEU A 130 -9.16 -21.26 0.28
C LEU A 130 -8.80 -20.35 1.46
N ASP A 131 -9.78 -20.00 2.31
CA ASP A 131 -9.55 -19.19 3.50
C ASP A 131 -8.53 -19.86 4.44
N ARG A 132 -8.70 -21.16 4.69
CA ARG A 132 -7.76 -21.97 5.49
C ARG A 132 -6.35 -22.10 4.92
N MET A 133 -6.15 -21.86 3.63
CA MET A 133 -4.83 -21.90 2.99
C MET A 133 -4.12 -20.54 3.02
N LEU A 134 -4.86 -19.47 3.33
CA LEU A 134 -4.38 -18.09 3.31
C LEU A 134 -4.18 -17.52 4.72
N ASP A 135 -4.85 -18.08 5.73
CA ASP A 135 -4.57 -17.89 7.16
C ASP A 135 -3.30 -18.63 7.62
#